data_AF-S4XK15-F1
#
_entry.id   AF-S4XK15-F1
#
_cell.length_a   1.000
_cell.length_b   1.000
_cell.length_c   1.000
_cell.angle_alpha   90.00
_cell.angle_beta   90.00
_cell.angle_gamma   90.00
#
_symmetry.space_group_name_H-M   'P 1'
#
loop_
_entity.id
_entity.type
_entity.pdbx_description
1 polymer ?
#
loop_
_entity_poly.entity_id
_entity_poly.type
_entity_poly.pdbx_seq_one_letter_code
_entity_poly.pdbx_strand_id
1 'polypeptide(L)'
;MSAVSGGAPPPAARIERPAPTIRVRHLSHRFGALDVLRDVTFDVGPGEIFGFIGPNGAGKTTTIRVMATLLEPMAGRVEIDGVDVTLDPAAVRRSIGYMPDHAGVYDRITVREYLEFFADAFRVPSLDVVDAVLELTDLGKIQDRIVATMSKGMKQRLQLGRILLHDPKVLILDEPASDLDPRARIEIRDLLLELRSLGKTIFLSSHILTELSDVCTSIGILEKGRLVVAGPIGEIAARLEALRAAQAHGHAPPRHAAAPGAHPAEARHAPAPGDPAAVGPQQAEGPPPGYGPHPPHAGGPGQAAAYPGLSPLSRRKVKVRVLGDPEAAAYLLRGGPGIADIAIVAGAVHVGYVGNDVKIAEIVQHLVRSGIGVIGVEPERNELERIFLEVTQGEVQ
;
A
#
# COMPACT_ATOMS: atom_id res chain seq x y z
N MET A 1 -15.66 -43.40 -47.08
CA MET A 1 -14.74 -42.33 -46.67
C MET A 1 -15.57 -41.08 -46.40
N SER A 2 -15.88 -40.79 -45.14
CA SER A 2 -16.49 -39.53 -44.72
C SER A 2 -15.64 -38.96 -43.60
N ALA A 3 -14.94 -37.86 -43.91
CA ALA A 3 -14.08 -37.15 -42.99
C ALA A 3 -14.93 -36.36 -41.99
N VAL A 4 -14.68 -36.59 -40.70
CA VAL A 4 -15.26 -35.81 -39.60
C VAL A 4 -14.44 -34.53 -39.47
N SER A 5 -15.08 -33.39 -39.73
CA SER A 5 -14.49 -32.07 -39.52
C SER A 5 -14.36 -31.79 -38.02
N GLY A 6 -13.13 -31.73 -37.52
CA GLY A 6 -12.83 -31.25 -36.17
C GLY A 6 -13.15 -29.77 -36.05
N GLY A 7 -14.25 -29.44 -35.39
CA GLY A 7 -14.56 -28.07 -34.99
C GLY A 7 -13.55 -27.60 -33.94
N ALA A 8 -12.95 -26.44 -34.17
CA ALA A 8 -12.07 -25.79 -33.21
C ALA A 8 -12.81 -25.59 -31.87
N PRO A 9 -12.16 -25.80 -30.72
CA PRO A 9 -12.77 -25.53 -29.43
C PRO A 9 -13.16 -24.04 -29.35
N PRO A 10 -14.33 -23.72 -28.78
CA PRO A 10 -14.77 -22.33 -28.65
C PRO A 10 -13.71 -21.54 -27.85
N PRO A 11 -13.42 -20.29 -28.22
CA PRO A 11 -12.48 -19.46 -27.48
C PRO A 11 -12.97 -19.34 -26.04
N ALA A 12 -12.09 -19.68 -25.09
CA ALA A 12 -12.36 -19.55 -23.66
C ALA A 12 -12.93 -18.15 -23.39
N ALA A 13 -14.11 -18.09 -22.77
CA ALA A 13 -14.76 -16.84 -22.42
C ALA A 13 -13.76 -15.93 -21.72
N ARG A 14 -13.46 -14.76 -22.32
CA ARG A 14 -12.68 -13.73 -21.64
C ARG A 14 -13.49 -13.36 -20.41
N ILE A 15 -12.98 -13.70 -19.23
CA ILE A 15 -13.50 -13.17 -17.98
C ILE A 15 -13.32 -11.66 -18.09
N GLU A 16 -14.41 -10.92 -18.34
CA GLU A 16 -14.40 -9.46 -18.37
C GLU A 16 -14.02 -9.00 -16.96
N ARG A 17 -12.75 -8.66 -16.77
CA ARG A 17 -12.28 -8.04 -15.53
C ARG A 17 -13.02 -6.70 -15.39
N PRO A 18 -13.60 -6.39 -14.22
CA PRO A 18 -14.24 -5.11 -14.01
C PRO A 18 -13.26 -3.98 -14.31
N ALA A 19 -13.77 -2.87 -14.84
CA ALA A 19 -12.94 -1.73 -15.21
C ALA A 19 -12.15 -1.22 -13.97
N PRO A 20 -10.87 -0.87 -14.12
CA PRO A 20 -10.06 -0.36 -13.03
C PRO A 20 -10.64 0.97 -12.52
N THR A 21 -10.61 1.14 -11.20
CA THR A 21 -11.04 2.38 -10.55
C THR A 21 -9.98 3.47 -10.66
N ILE A 22 -8.70 3.11 -10.66
CA ILE A 22 -7.60 4.03 -10.97
C ILE A 22 -6.84 3.45 -12.16
N ARG A 23 -6.65 4.27 -13.19
CA ARG A 23 -5.86 3.91 -14.37
C ARG A 23 -4.80 4.96 -14.64
N VAL A 24 -3.54 4.56 -14.61
CA VAL A 24 -2.39 5.41 -14.96
C VAL A 24 -1.72 4.83 -16.19
N ARG A 25 -1.52 5.65 -17.23
CA ARG A 25 -0.89 5.26 -18.50
C ARG A 25 0.19 6.23 -18.89
N HIS A 26 1.41 5.73 -19.08
CA HIS A 26 2.56 6.47 -19.57
C HIS A 26 2.84 7.79 -18.84
N LEU A 27 2.53 7.84 -17.54
CA LEU A 27 2.65 9.06 -16.75
C LEU A 27 4.11 9.48 -16.65
N SER A 28 4.39 10.70 -17.11
CA SER A 28 5.71 11.31 -17.01
C SER A 28 5.60 12.75 -16.50
N HIS A 29 6.56 13.16 -15.68
CA HIS A 29 6.58 14.48 -15.06
C HIS A 29 8.03 14.89 -14.73
N ARG A 30 8.36 16.16 -14.95
CA ARG A 30 9.69 16.73 -14.77
C ARG A 30 9.60 18.05 -14.02
N PHE A 31 10.53 18.28 -13.10
CA PHE A 31 10.74 19.59 -12.48
C PHE A 31 12.09 20.16 -12.94
N GLY A 32 12.06 21.26 -13.70
CA GLY A 32 13.27 21.81 -14.32
C GLY A 32 13.95 20.78 -15.23
N ALA A 33 15.17 20.37 -14.88
CA ALA A 33 15.92 19.34 -15.59
C ALA A 33 15.74 17.91 -15.02
N LEU A 34 15.05 17.75 -13.88
CA LEU A 34 14.94 16.47 -13.19
C LEU A 34 13.65 15.73 -13.59
N ASP A 35 13.81 14.64 -14.35
CA ASP A 35 12.72 13.72 -14.67
C ASP A 35 12.34 12.89 -13.43
N VAL A 36 11.25 13.29 -12.76
CA VAL A 36 10.76 12.65 -11.53
C VAL A 36 9.91 11.43 -11.82
N LEU A 37 9.11 11.44 -12.89
CA LEU A 37 8.33 10.29 -13.34
C LEU A 37 8.64 9.98 -14.80
N ARG A 38 8.85 8.70 -15.10
CA ARG A 38 9.29 8.21 -16.41
C ARG A 38 8.46 7.00 -16.80
N ASP A 39 7.40 7.25 -17.58
CA ASP A 39 6.56 6.20 -18.17
C ASP A 39 5.93 5.25 -17.12
N VAL A 40 5.30 5.83 -16.09
CA VAL A 40 4.63 5.05 -15.04
C VAL A 40 3.27 4.57 -15.56
N THR A 41 3.02 3.26 -15.47
CA THR A 41 1.77 2.63 -15.92
C THR A 41 1.31 1.58 -14.92
N PHE A 42 0.09 1.70 -14.39
CA PHE A 42 -0.53 0.69 -13.53
C PHE A 42 -2.06 0.84 -13.50
N ASP A 43 -2.72 -0.19 -12.98
CA ASP A 43 -4.16 -0.23 -12.72
C ASP A 43 -4.41 -0.57 -11.26
N VAL A 44 -5.48 -0.01 -10.70
CA VAL A 44 -6.04 -0.40 -9.41
C VAL A 44 -7.51 -0.74 -9.59
N GLY A 45 -7.89 -1.98 -9.29
CA GLY A 45 -9.27 -2.43 -9.36
C GLY A 45 -10.15 -1.90 -8.23
N PRO A 46 -11.48 -2.07 -8.36
CA PRO A 46 -12.43 -1.69 -7.31
C PRO A 46 -12.24 -2.52 -6.04
N GLY A 47 -12.27 -1.85 -4.87
CA GLY A 47 -12.14 -2.51 -3.55
C GLY A 47 -10.74 -3.03 -3.23
N GLU A 48 -9.74 -2.67 -4.03
CA GLU A 48 -8.33 -2.99 -3.77
C GLU A 48 -7.73 -2.02 -2.76
N ILE A 49 -6.79 -2.54 -1.96
CA ILE A 49 -5.82 -1.72 -1.22
C ILE A 49 -4.50 -1.84 -1.98
N PHE A 50 -4.14 -0.79 -2.71
CA PHE A 50 -2.96 -0.72 -3.54
C PHE A 50 -1.84 0.04 -2.83
N GLY A 51 -0.78 -0.68 -2.47
CA GLY A 51 0.42 -0.11 -1.84
C GLY A 51 1.42 0.38 -2.89
N PHE A 52 1.72 1.68 -2.90
CA PHE A 52 2.69 2.29 -3.78
C PHE A 52 4.01 2.56 -3.05
N ILE A 53 5.00 1.72 -3.32
CA ILE A 53 6.17 1.53 -2.47
C ILE A 53 7.41 2.03 -3.18
N GLY A 54 8.28 2.71 -2.44
CA GLY A 54 9.58 3.14 -2.97
C GLY A 54 10.31 4.05 -2.00
N PRO A 55 11.63 4.26 -2.19
CA PRO A 55 12.39 5.16 -1.35
C PRO A 55 11.93 6.63 -1.48
N ASN A 56 12.44 7.48 -0.59
CA ASN A 56 12.24 8.92 -0.69
C ASN A 56 12.82 9.44 -2.02
N GLY A 57 12.09 10.35 -2.67
CA GLY A 57 12.46 10.86 -3.98
C GLY A 57 12.16 9.92 -5.16
N ALA A 58 11.58 8.74 -4.96
CA ALA A 58 11.23 7.83 -6.06
C ALA A 58 10.14 8.38 -7.01
N GLY A 59 9.35 9.36 -6.57
CA GLY A 59 8.25 9.96 -7.33
C GLY A 59 6.84 9.72 -6.76
N LYS A 60 6.71 9.03 -5.62
CA LYS A 60 5.43 8.66 -4.97
C LYS A 60 4.45 9.83 -4.82
N THR A 61 4.88 10.87 -4.10
CA THR A 61 4.09 12.08 -3.87
C THR A 61 3.77 12.82 -5.16
N THR A 62 4.63 12.77 -6.18
CA THR A 62 4.35 13.40 -7.49
C THR A 62 3.22 12.66 -8.20
N THR A 63 3.25 11.32 -8.23
CA THR A 63 2.16 10.50 -8.76
C THR A 63 0.84 10.78 -8.02
N ILE A 64 0.89 10.82 -6.68
CA ILE A 64 -0.26 11.11 -5.84
C ILE A 64 -0.84 12.50 -6.14
N ARG A 65 -0.01 13.53 -6.26
CA ARG A 65 -0.47 14.90 -6.58
C ARG A 65 -1.15 14.97 -7.94
N VAL A 66 -0.67 14.21 -8.94
CA VAL A 66 -1.35 14.11 -10.24
C VAL A 66 -2.72 13.46 -10.09
N MET A 67 -2.81 12.31 -9.42
CA MET A 67 -4.08 11.63 -9.17
C MET A 67 -5.05 12.51 -8.36
N ALA A 68 -4.54 13.30 -7.42
CA ALA A 68 -5.33 14.21 -6.60
C ALA A 68 -5.73 15.52 -7.31
N THR A 69 -5.43 15.68 -8.61
CA THR A 69 -5.66 16.91 -9.41
C THR A 69 -4.87 18.14 -8.93
N LEU A 70 -3.85 17.93 -8.10
CA LEU A 70 -3.00 19.00 -7.54
C LEU A 70 -1.81 19.33 -8.44
N LEU A 71 -1.53 18.46 -9.42
CA LEU A 71 -0.45 18.62 -10.37
C LEU A 71 -0.91 18.09 -11.73
N GLU A 72 -0.70 18.86 -12.79
CA GLU A 72 -1.05 18.41 -14.13
C GLU A 72 0.03 17.45 -14.67
N PRO A 73 -0.33 16.31 -15.28
CA PRO A 73 0.66 15.44 -15.91
C PRO A 73 1.31 16.14 -17.10
N MET A 74 2.63 15.99 -17.30
CA MET A 74 3.30 16.53 -18.50
C MET A 74 3.11 15.64 -19.73
N ALA A 75 2.95 14.34 -19.51
CA ALA A 75 2.60 13.36 -20.51
C ALA A 75 1.90 12.15 -19.86
N GLY A 76 1.20 11.39 -20.69
CA GLY A 76 0.40 10.25 -20.24
C GLY A 76 -1.01 10.65 -19.86
N ARG A 77 -1.75 9.69 -19.29
CA ARG A 77 -3.15 9.82 -18.96
C ARG A 77 -3.45 9.19 -17.61
N VAL A 78 -4.25 9.87 -16.81
CA VAL A 78 -4.68 9.38 -15.49
C VAL A 78 -6.21 9.48 -15.42
N GLU A 79 -6.86 8.36 -15.16
CA GLU A 79 -8.30 8.28 -14.95
C GLU A 79 -8.60 7.80 -13.52
N ILE A 80 -9.59 8.40 -12.89
CA ILE A 80 -10.17 7.96 -11.63
C ILE A 80 -11.67 7.79 -11.83
N ASP A 81 -12.15 6.58 -11.56
CA ASP A 81 -13.52 6.15 -11.83
C ASP A 81 -14.00 6.44 -13.27
N GLY A 82 -13.10 6.23 -14.23
CA GLY A 82 -13.34 6.49 -15.65
C GLY A 82 -13.30 7.97 -16.06
N VAL A 83 -13.04 8.89 -15.12
CA VAL A 83 -12.92 10.32 -15.38
C VAL A 83 -11.45 10.73 -15.45
N ASP A 84 -11.07 11.41 -16.52
CA ASP A 84 -9.71 11.93 -16.69
C ASP A 84 -9.43 13.11 -15.74
N VAL A 85 -8.29 13.08 -15.04
CA VAL A 85 -7.90 14.09 -14.05
C VAL A 85 -7.66 15.48 -14.66
N THR A 86 -7.43 15.57 -15.98
CA THR A 86 -7.22 16.84 -16.70
C THR A 86 -8.50 17.37 -17.34
N LEU A 87 -9.43 16.48 -17.73
CA LEU A 87 -10.65 16.87 -18.45
C LEU A 87 -11.76 17.32 -17.51
N ASP A 88 -11.99 16.60 -16.41
CA ASP A 88 -12.97 17.00 -15.37
C ASP A 88 -12.38 16.79 -13.97
N PRO A 89 -11.43 17.66 -13.57
CA PRO A 89 -10.82 17.58 -12.25
C PRO A 89 -11.83 17.80 -11.11
N ALA A 90 -12.95 18.49 -11.38
CA ALA A 90 -13.98 18.72 -10.36
C ALA A 90 -14.78 17.44 -10.07
N ALA A 91 -15.14 16.65 -11.08
CA ALA A 91 -15.73 15.34 -10.89
C ALA A 91 -14.78 14.37 -10.19
N VAL A 92 -13.50 14.37 -10.57
CA VAL A 92 -12.49 13.57 -9.87
C VAL A 92 -12.43 13.95 -8.39
N ARG A 93 -12.33 15.24 -8.04
CA ARG A 93 -12.29 15.69 -6.63
C ARG A 93 -13.50 15.28 -5.80
N ARG A 94 -14.69 15.16 -6.41
CA ARG A 94 -15.89 14.64 -5.73
C ARG A 94 -15.81 13.14 -5.46
N SER A 95 -15.07 12.39 -6.30
CA SER A 95 -14.94 10.94 -6.19
C SER A 95 -13.80 10.47 -5.27
N ILE A 96 -12.87 11.36 -4.92
CA ILE A 96 -11.66 11.04 -4.15
C ILE A 96 -11.64 11.69 -2.76
N GLY A 97 -11.06 10.98 -1.78
CA GLY A 97 -10.60 11.54 -0.53
C GLY A 97 -9.07 11.55 -0.52
N TYR A 98 -8.46 12.74 -0.46
CA TYR A 98 -7.00 12.88 -0.47
C TYR A 98 -6.45 13.26 0.90
N MET A 99 -5.59 12.41 1.45
CA MET A 99 -4.85 12.65 2.68
C MET A 99 -3.38 12.91 2.35
N PRO A 100 -2.87 14.14 2.56
CA PRO A 100 -1.45 14.42 2.42
C PRO A 100 -0.64 13.90 3.61
N ASP A 101 0.65 13.67 3.40
CA ASP A 101 1.61 13.25 4.43
C ASP A 101 1.65 14.27 5.60
N HIS A 102 1.67 15.57 5.27
CA HIS A 102 1.59 16.65 6.23
C HIS A 102 0.31 17.46 6.00
N ALA A 103 -0.65 17.33 6.92
CA ALA A 103 -1.82 18.20 6.97
C ALA A 103 -1.60 19.35 7.97
N GLY A 104 -1.98 20.56 7.58
CA GLY A 104 -2.00 21.71 8.49
C GLY A 104 -2.97 21.47 9.65
N VAL A 105 -2.58 21.88 10.86
CA VAL A 105 -3.41 21.80 12.07
C VAL A 105 -3.97 23.18 12.37
N TYR A 106 -5.20 23.23 12.85
CA TYR A 106 -5.83 24.44 13.37
C TYR A 106 -5.65 24.48 14.89
N ASP A 107 -5.05 25.54 15.39
CA ASP A 107 -4.54 25.57 16.77
C ASP A 107 -5.61 25.66 17.86
N ARG A 108 -6.82 26.08 17.51
CA ARG A 108 -7.89 26.42 18.46
C ARG A 108 -9.26 25.88 18.06
N ILE A 109 -9.28 24.75 17.38
CA ILE A 109 -10.51 24.06 17.00
C ILE A 109 -10.59 22.70 17.71
N THR A 110 -11.79 22.31 18.10
CA THR A 110 -12.06 20.95 18.59
C THR A 110 -12.16 19.95 17.44
N VAL A 111 -12.10 18.65 17.76
CA VAL A 111 -12.25 17.57 16.77
C VAL A 111 -13.61 17.64 16.06
N ARG A 112 -14.70 17.87 16.80
CA ARG A 112 -16.05 18.00 16.22
C ARG A 112 -16.14 19.21 15.31
N GLU A 113 -15.75 20.39 15.80
CA GLU A 113 -15.78 21.63 15.00
C GLU A 113 -14.94 21.50 13.73
N TYR A 114 -13.80 20.79 13.78
CA TYR A 114 -12.97 20.51 12.61
C TYR A 114 -13.74 19.70 11.55
N LEU A 115 -14.43 18.64 11.96
CA LEU A 115 -15.21 17.82 11.04
C LEU A 115 -16.45 18.55 10.53
N GLU A 116 -17.15 19.30 11.39
CA GLU A 116 -18.30 20.13 10.98
C GLU A 116 -17.89 21.19 9.97
N PHE A 117 -16.74 21.84 10.16
CA PHE A 117 -16.18 22.80 9.20
C PHE A 117 -15.97 22.17 7.82
N PHE A 118 -15.37 20.97 7.76
CA PHE A 118 -15.16 20.29 6.48
C PHE A 118 -16.45 19.70 5.90
N ALA A 119 -17.41 19.29 6.74
CA ALA A 119 -18.72 18.84 6.29
C ALA A 119 -19.46 19.97 5.56
N ASP A 120 -19.42 21.19 6.11
CA ASP A 120 -19.96 22.39 5.45
C ASP A 120 -19.20 22.72 4.15
N ALA A 121 -17.86 22.68 4.18
CA ALA A 121 -17.04 22.91 2.99
C ALA A 121 -17.33 21.93 1.84
N PHE A 122 -17.62 20.66 2.17
CA PHE A 122 -18.03 19.64 1.22
C PHE A 122 -19.52 19.65 0.89
N ARG A 123 -20.31 20.53 1.54
CA ARG A 123 -21.77 20.63 1.41
C ARG A 123 -22.49 19.32 1.75
N VAL A 124 -22.02 18.66 2.81
CA VAL A 124 -22.66 17.45 3.34
C VAL A 124 -24.02 17.82 3.93
N PRO A 125 -25.12 17.14 3.53
CA PRO A 125 -26.47 17.59 3.84
C PRO A 125 -26.92 17.30 5.29
N SER A 126 -26.25 16.39 6.00
CA SER A 126 -26.59 16.05 7.39
C SER A 126 -25.34 16.01 8.27
N LEU A 127 -25.46 16.55 9.49
CA LEU A 127 -24.44 16.44 10.53
C LEU A 127 -24.37 15.02 11.12
N ASP A 128 -25.35 14.14 10.87
CA ASP A 128 -25.28 12.73 11.27
C ASP A 128 -24.04 12.03 10.66
N VAL A 129 -23.56 12.53 9.51
CA VAL A 129 -22.33 12.05 8.88
C VAL A 129 -21.10 12.35 9.74
N VAL A 130 -21.08 13.48 10.45
CA VAL A 130 -19.99 13.81 11.39
C VAL A 130 -19.98 12.81 12.54
N ASP A 131 -21.14 12.47 13.08
CA ASP A 131 -21.26 11.48 14.17
C ASP A 131 -20.82 10.09 13.70
N ALA A 132 -21.26 9.66 12.51
CA ALA A 132 -20.83 8.40 11.92
C ALA A 132 -19.30 8.35 11.67
N VAL A 133 -18.72 9.46 11.20
CA VAL A 133 -17.26 9.58 11.00
C VAL A 133 -16.51 9.54 12.34
N LEU A 134 -17.01 10.21 13.37
CA LEU A 134 -16.43 10.19 14.71
C LEU A 134 -16.45 8.78 15.31
N GLU A 135 -17.50 8.01 15.05
CA GLU A 135 -17.60 6.60 15.45
C GLU A 135 -16.61 5.72 14.68
N LEU A 136 -16.65 5.78 13.34
CA LEU A 136 -15.79 5.02 12.45
C LEU A 136 -14.29 5.25 12.71
N THR A 137 -13.92 6.47 13.08
CA THR A 137 -12.52 6.83 13.38
C THR A 137 -12.12 6.68 14.85
N ASP A 138 -13.01 6.19 15.72
CA ASP A 138 -12.83 6.11 17.18
C ASP A 138 -12.39 7.45 17.81
N LEU A 139 -13.03 8.55 17.39
CA LEU A 139 -12.78 9.91 17.87
C LEU A 139 -13.92 10.47 18.73
N GLY A 140 -15.07 9.79 18.80
CA GLY A 140 -16.25 10.29 19.53
C GLY A 140 -16.00 10.65 20.99
N LYS A 141 -15.15 9.89 21.71
CA LYS A 141 -14.81 10.16 23.13
C LYS A 141 -13.95 11.41 23.34
N ILE A 142 -13.33 11.93 22.28
CA ILE A 142 -12.43 13.08 22.31
C ILE A 142 -12.90 14.19 21.37
N GLN A 143 -14.17 14.20 21.01
CA GLN A 143 -14.77 15.15 20.07
C GLN A 143 -14.58 16.62 20.51
N ASP A 144 -14.57 16.90 21.82
CA ASP A 144 -14.38 18.25 22.38
C ASP A 144 -12.89 18.59 22.62
N ARG A 145 -11.97 17.69 22.28
CA ARG A 145 -10.53 17.91 22.46
C ARG A 145 -9.99 18.84 21.37
N ILE A 146 -9.12 19.76 21.76
CA ILE A 146 -8.43 20.64 20.81
C ILE A 146 -7.47 19.85 19.92
N VAL A 147 -7.57 20.03 18.60
CA VAL A 147 -6.81 19.25 17.60
C VAL A 147 -5.30 19.38 17.79
N ALA A 148 -4.82 20.58 18.12
CA ALA A 148 -3.38 20.82 18.37
C ALA A 148 -2.79 19.89 19.44
N THR A 149 -3.59 19.50 20.43
CA THR A 149 -3.19 18.67 21.60
C THR A 149 -3.24 17.17 21.34
N MET A 150 -3.68 16.74 20.16
CA MET A 150 -3.79 15.34 19.78
C MET A 150 -2.42 14.75 19.40
N SER A 151 -2.24 13.45 19.65
CA SER A 151 -1.07 12.72 19.15
C SER A 151 -1.06 12.65 17.62
N LYS A 152 0.09 12.32 17.02
CA LYS A 152 0.19 12.15 15.56
C LYS A 152 -0.82 11.12 15.05
N GLY A 153 -0.95 9.98 15.71
CA GLY A 153 -1.92 8.93 15.34
C GLY A 153 -3.37 9.38 15.39
N MET A 154 -3.75 10.12 16.45
CA MET A 154 -5.09 10.71 16.55
C MET A 154 -5.34 11.73 15.43
N LYS A 155 -4.34 12.54 15.07
CA LYS A 155 -4.43 13.49 13.94
C LYS A 155 -4.57 12.77 12.60
N GLN A 156 -3.89 11.64 12.40
CA GLN A 156 -4.06 10.83 11.19
C GLN A 156 -5.47 10.25 11.08
N ARG A 157 -6.03 9.74 12.19
CA ARG A 157 -7.44 9.30 12.22
C ARG A 157 -8.41 10.44 11.92
N LEU A 158 -8.13 11.65 12.41
CA LEU A 158 -8.93 12.84 12.10
C LEU A 158 -8.84 13.23 10.61
N GLN A 159 -7.65 13.14 9.99
CA GLN A 159 -7.50 13.38 8.55
C GLN A 159 -8.27 12.36 7.72
N LEU A 160 -8.22 11.07 8.11
CA LEU A 160 -9.04 10.05 7.49
C LEU A 160 -10.52 10.37 7.65
N GLY A 161 -10.97 10.74 8.85
CA GLY A 161 -12.35 11.14 9.10
C GLY A 161 -12.80 12.30 8.21
N ARG A 162 -11.98 13.34 8.11
CA ARG A 162 -12.24 14.49 7.24
C ARG A 162 -12.48 14.09 5.79
N ILE A 163 -11.63 13.23 5.22
CA ILE A 163 -11.77 12.86 3.80
C ILE A 163 -12.95 11.91 3.54
N LEU A 164 -13.56 11.36 4.58
CA LEU A 164 -14.71 10.46 4.48
C LEU A 164 -16.05 11.20 4.52
N LEU A 165 -16.07 12.48 4.91
CA LEU A 165 -17.29 13.27 5.08
C LEU A 165 -18.15 13.34 3.81
N HIS A 166 -17.53 13.42 2.63
CA HIS A 166 -18.24 13.45 1.34
C HIS A 166 -18.39 12.08 0.67
N ASP A 167 -18.17 11.01 1.43
CA ASP A 167 -18.31 9.61 1.00
C ASP A 167 -17.57 9.25 -0.31
N PRO A 168 -16.27 9.56 -0.45
CA PRO A 168 -15.54 9.28 -1.69
C PRO A 168 -15.47 7.78 -1.99
N LYS A 169 -15.42 7.43 -3.28
CA LYS A 169 -15.22 6.05 -3.73
C LYS A 169 -13.76 5.61 -3.60
N VAL A 170 -12.83 6.55 -3.79
CA VAL A 170 -11.39 6.30 -3.82
C VAL A 170 -10.70 7.10 -2.72
N LEU A 171 -9.85 6.45 -1.94
CA LEU A 171 -9.00 7.09 -0.94
C LEU A 171 -7.56 7.10 -1.46
N ILE A 172 -6.92 8.28 -1.47
CA ILE A 172 -5.53 8.46 -1.86
C ILE A 172 -4.78 8.97 -0.63
N LEU A 173 -3.92 8.14 -0.08
CA LEU A 173 -3.27 8.38 1.22
C LEU A 173 -1.76 8.48 1.02
N ASP A 174 -1.17 9.63 1.34
CA ASP A 174 0.28 9.81 1.31
C ASP A 174 0.86 9.51 2.70
N GLU A 175 1.64 8.43 2.83
CA GLU A 175 2.33 8.02 4.06
C GLU A 175 1.42 7.96 5.34
N PRO A 176 0.23 7.32 5.30
CA PRO A 176 -0.76 7.40 6.37
C PRO A 176 -0.30 6.82 7.71
N ALA A 177 0.69 5.92 7.69
CA ALA A 177 1.24 5.23 8.84
C ALA A 177 2.62 5.76 9.30
N SER A 178 3.17 6.78 8.62
CA SER A 178 4.54 7.25 8.88
C SER A 178 4.69 7.92 10.25
N ASP A 179 5.81 7.64 10.91
CA ASP A 179 6.19 8.09 12.27
C ASP A 179 5.10 7.89 13.33
N LEU A 180 4.26 6.87 13.16
CA LEU A 180 3.32 6.45 14.19
C LEU A 180 3.95 5.46 15.15
N ASP A 181 3.55 5.54 16.41
CA ASP A 181 3.85 4.48 17.38
C ASP A 181 3.16 3.16 16.96
N PRO A 182 3.64 2.00 17.45
CA PRO A 182 3.11 0.70 17.04
C PRO A 182 1.59 0.54 17.23
N ARG A 183 1.01 1.15 18.28
CA ARG A 183 -0.42 1.06 18.55
C ARG A 183 -1.21 1.91 17.55
N ALA A 184 -0.82 3.16 17.32
CA ALA A 184 -1.46 4.01 16.32
C ALA A 184 -1.39 3.40 14.91
N ARG A 185 -0.30 2.72 14.57
CA ARG A 185 -0.15 2.01 13.29
C ARG A 185 -1.18 0.88 13.14
N ILE A 186 -1.42 0.12 14.21
CA ILE A 186 -2.47 -0.91 14.26
C ILE A 186 -3.86 -0.28 14.08
N GLU A 187 -4.15 0.82 14.78
CA GLU A 187 -5.44 1.51 14.67
C GLU A 187 -5.71 2.00 13.23
N ILE A 188 -4.72 2.60 12.56
CA ILE A 188 -4.84 3.01 11.16
C ILE A 188 -5.04 1.81 10.25
N ARG A 189 -4.27 0.74 10.44
CA ARG A 189 -4.38 -0.48 9.64
C ARG A 189 -5.78 -1.07 9.70
N ASP A 190 -6.34 -1.19 10.91
CA ASP A 190 -7.64 -1.78 11.13
C ASP A 190 -8.75 -0.90 10.49
N LEU A 191 -8.62 0.43 10.59
CA LEU A 191 -9.49 1.39 9.89
C LEU A 191 -9.41 1.25 8.36
N LEU A 192 -8.22 1.05 7.77
CA LEU A 192 -8.10 0.82 6.31
C LEU A 192 -8.80 -0.46 5.86
N LEU A 193 -8.72 -1.53 6.65
CA LEU A 193 -9.42 -2.78 6.39
C LEU A 193 -10.93 -2.61 6.47
N GLU A 194 -11.42 -1.87 7.46
CA GLU A 194 -12.82 -1.53 7.61
C GLU A 194 -13.32 -0.70 6.41
N LEU A 195 -12.60 0.35 6.02
CA LEU A 195 -12.93 1.17 4.86
C LEU A 195 -12.98 0.35 3.57
N ARG A 196 -12.04 -0.58 3.37
CA ARG A 196 -12.10 -1.51 2.24
C ARG A 196 -13.33 -2.40 2.31
N SER A 197 -13.71 -2.89 3.50
CA SER A 197 -14.92 -3.69 3.68
C SER A 197 -16.21 -2.91 3.35
N LEU A 198 -16.18 -1.59 3.50
CA LEU A 198 -17.21 -0.65 3.04
C LEU A 198 -17.15 -0.36 1.52
N GLY A 199 -16.35 -1.10 0.76
CA GLY A 199 -16.26 -1.01 -0.70
C GLY A 199 -15.36 0.11 -1.22
N LYS A 200 -14.58 0.77 -0.35
CA LYS A 200 -13.64 1.81 -0.76
C LYS A 200 -12.44 1.21 -1.49
N THR A 201 -12.02 1.86 -2.58
CA THR A 201 -10.73 1.58 -3.22
C THR A 201 -9.67 2.47 -2.56
N ILE A 202 -8.57 1.90 -2.09
CA ILE A 202 -7.54 2.63 -1.33
C ILE A 202 -6.23 2.57 -2.09
N PHE A 203 -5.70 3.72 -2.48
CA PHE A 203 -4.33 3.90 -2.92
C PHE A 203 -3.54 4.53 -1.78
N LEU A 204 -2.43 3.92 -1.38
CA LEU A 204 -1.60 4.47 -0.31
C LEU A 204 -0.12 4.37 -0.66
N SER A 205 0.65 5.42 -0.32
CA SER A 205 2.12 5.35 -0.40
C SER A 205 2.72 4.87 0.92
N SER A 206 3.86 4.19 0.83
CA SER A 206 4.75 4.02 1.97
C SER A 206 6.20 3.86 1.49
N HIS A 207 7.13 4.22 2.36
CA HIS A 207 8.54 3.87 2.22
C HIS A 207 8.93 2.63 3.05
N ILE A 208 8.01 2.08 3.84
CA ILE A 208 8.25 0.96 4.77
C ILE A 208 7.33 -0.22 4.43
N LEU A 209 7.94 -1.32 3.97
CA LEU A 209 7.26 -2.54 3.51
C LEU A 209 6.47 -3.26 4.61
N THR A 210 6.99 -3.26 5.84
CA THR A 210 6.38 -3.92 6.99
C THR A 210 5.02 -3.30 7.34
N GLU A 211 4.82 -2.01 7.04
CA GLU A 211 3.58 -1.30 7.39
C GLU A 211 2.40 -1.69 6.50
N LEU A 212 2.69 -2.15 5.28
CA LEU A 212 1.68 -2.35 4.23
C LEU A 212 1.32 -3.80 3.95
N SER A 213 2.19 -4.73 4.34
CA SER A 213 2.11 -6.14 3.95
C SER A 213 0.84 -6.83 4.45
N ASP A 214 0.30 -6.37 5.56
CA ASP A 214 -0.86 -6.98 6.20
C ASP A 214 -2.20 -6.53 5.62
N VAL A 215 -2.23 -5.45 4.82
CA VAL A 215 -3.46 -4.84 4.29
C VAL A 215 -3.53 -4.76 2.79
N CYS A 216 -2.41 -4.62 2.11
CA CYS A 216 -2.39 -4.46 0.66
C CYS A 216 -2.83 -5.74 -0.04
N THR A 217 -3.69 -5.59 -1.05
CA THR A 217 -4.07 -6.67 -1.98
C THR A 217 -3.15 -6.69 -3.19
N SER A 218 -2.68 -5.50 -3.58
CA SER A 218 -1.88 -5.24 -4.76
C SER A 218 -0.79 -4.23 -4.41
N ILE A 219 0.30 -4.25 -5.16
CA ILE A 219 1.40 -3.30 -4.96
C ILE A 219 1.92 -2.74 -6.28
N GLY A 220 2.57 -1.59 -6.20
CA GLY A 220 3.45 -1.06 -7.22
C GLY A 220 4.77 -0.62 -6.58
N ILE A 221 5.90 -1.11 -7.08
CA ILE A 221 7.23 -0.71 -6.60
C ILE A 221 7.80 0.32 -7.58
N LEU A 222 8.04 1.53 -7.07
CA LEU A 222 8.58 2.66 -7.80
C LEU A 222 10.04 2.90 -7.40
N GLU A 223 10.93 2.94 -8.38
CA GLU A 223 12.35 3.27 -8.19
C GLU A 223 12.79 4.29 -9.24
N LYS A 224 13.45 5.39 -8.80
CA LYS A 224 14.04 6.41 -9.68
C LYS A 224 13.07 6.88 -10.79
N GLY A 225 11.79 7.09 -10.42
CA GLY A 225 10.73 7.56 -11.32
C GLY A 225 10.13 6.50 -12.24
N ARG A 226 10.54 5.23 -12.15
CA ARG A 226 10.04 4.13 -12.98
C ARG A 226 9.37 3.07 -12.12
N LEU A 227 8.28 2.51 -12.65
CA LEU A 227 7.61 1.39 -12.02
C LEU A 227 8.34 0.09 -12.36
N VAL A 228 8.89 -0.57 -11.35
CA VAL A 228 9.66 -1.81 -11.54
C VAL A 228 8.73 -3.02 -11.63
N VAL A 229 7.68 -3.04 -10.80
CA VAL A 229 6.63 -4.05 -10.84
C VAL A 229 5.33 -3.45 -10.32
N ALA A 230 4.19 -3.91 -10.85
CA ALA A 230 2.89 -3.68 -10.25
C ALA A 230 1.90 -4.80 -10.52
N GLY A 231 0.95 -4.99 -9.61
CA GLY A 231 -0.11 -5.98 -9.69
C GLY A 231 -0.47 -6.61 -8.35
N PRO A 232 -1.36 -7.62 -8.35
CA PRO A 232 -1.71 -8.37 -7.15
C PRO A 232 -0.48 -9.06 -6.56
N ILE A 233 -0.36 -9.04 -5.23
CA ILE A 233 0.83 -9.59 -4.53
C ILE A 233 1.04 -11.07 -4.88
N GLY A 234 -0.05 -11.87 -4.91
CA GLY A 234 0.03 -13.29 -5.24
C GLY A 234 0.49 -13.57 -6.68
N GLU A 235 0.07 -12.74 -7.65
CA GLU A 235 0.52 -12.87 -9.05
C GLU A 235 2.02 -12.55 -9.17
N ILE A 236 2.48 -11.50 -8.47
CA ILE A 236 3.91 -11.12 -8.46
C ILE A 236 4.75 -12.21 -7.78
N ALA A 237 4.31 -12.73 -6.63
CA ALA A 237 5.00 -13.80 -5.91
C ALA A 237 5.17 -15.05 -6.76
N ALA A 238 4.09 -15.52 -7.40
CA ALA A 238 4.11 -16.68 -8.27
C ALA A 238 5.06 -16.49 -9.47
N ARG A 239 5.10 -15.30 -10.07
CA ARG A 239 6.01 -14.98 -11.17
C ARG A 239 7.48 -15.08 -10.74
N LEU A 240 7.81 -14.54 -9.56
CA LEU A 240 9.18 -14.60 -9.03
C LEU A 240 9.59 -16.04 -8.70
N GLU A 241 8.69 -16.84 -8.14
CA GLU A 241 8.94 -18.26 -7.87
C GLU A 241 9.18 -19.06 -9.16
N ALA A 242 8.41 -18.80 -10.21
CA ALA A 242 8.62 -19.41 -11.52
C ALA A 242 9.98 -19.04 -12.15
N LEU A 243 10.41 -17.77 -12.02
CA LEU A 243 11.72 -17.32 -12.49
C LEU A 243 12.86 -18.03 -11.73
N ARG A 244 12.72 -18.20 -10.41
CA ARG A 244 13.70 -18.95 -9.60
C ARG A 244 13.76 -20.41 -10.00
N ALA A 245 12.61 -21.06 -10.19
CA ALA A 245 12.57 -22.44 -10.65
C ALA A 245 13.30 -22.56 -12.00
N ALA A 246 13.05 -21.66 -12.96
CA ALA A 246 13.74 -21.68 -14.24
C ALA A 246 15.27 -21.49 -14.11
N GLN A 247 15.73 -20.62 -13.21
CA GLN A 247 17.16 -20.40 -12.95
C GLN A 247 17.82 -21.59 -12.24
N ALA A 248 17.12 -22.25 -11.32
CA ALA A 248 17.62 -23.44 -10.62
C ALA A 248 17.80 -24.66 -11.55
N HIS A 249 16.96 -24.79 -12.58
CA HIS A 249 17.11 -25.84 -13.60
C HIS A 249 18.20 -25.53 -14.64
N GLY A 250 18.78 -24.33 -14.63
CA GLY A 250 19.84 -23.90 -15.56
C GLY A 250 21.28 -24.14 -15.07
N HIS A 251 21.49 -24.71 -13.88
CA HIS A 251 22.83 -24.86 -13.28
C HIS A 251 23.28 -26.32 -13.17
N ALA A 252 23.47 -26.99 -14.31
CA ALA A 252 24.32 -28.18 -14.41
C ALA A 252 25.60 -27.79 -15.16
N PRO A 253 26.79 -27.79 -14.52
CA PRO A 253 28.02 -27.45 -15.21
C PRO A 253 28.52 -28.65 -16.02
N PRO A 254 28.85 -28.52 -17.32
CA PRO A 254 29.74 -29.47 -17.94
C PRO A 254 31.17 -29.15 -17.47
N ARG A 255 31.77 -30.08 -16.73
CA ARG A 255 33.22 -30.15 -16.56
C ARG A 255 33.82 -30.48 -17.93
N HIS A 256 34.83 -29.73 -18.39
CA HIS A 256 36.05 -30.26 -19.05
C HIS A 256 37.13 -29.16 -19.28
N ALA A 257 38.27 -29.37 -18.60
CA ALA A 257 39.68 -29.24 -19.02
C ALA A 257 40.26 -28.01 -19.78
N ALA A 258 41.09 -27.26 -19.05
CA ALA A 258 42.45 -26.74 -19.34
C ALA A 258 42.86 -26.07 -20.69
N ALA A 259 43.10 -24.74 -20.63
CA ALA A 259 44.26 -23.86 -21.00
C ALA A 259 45.27 -24.24 -22.13
N PRO A 260 46.15 -23.34 -22.68
CA PRO A 260 46.56 -22.00 -22.20
C PRO A 260 46.88 -20.89 -23.27
N GLY A 261 47.15 -19.65 -22.80
CA GLY A 261 48.18 -18.77 -23.40
C GLY A 261 47.83 -17.30 -23.71
N ALA A 262 48.56 -16.37 -23.06
CA ALA A 262 49.21 -15.15 -23.61
C ALA A 262 49.00 -13.84 -22.82
N HIS A 263 50.03 -13.00 -22.89
CA HIS A 263 50.54 -12.00 -21.94
C HIS A 263 49.84 -10.61 -21.92
N PRO A 264 50.14 -9.76 -20.91
CA PRO A 264 49.50 -8.47 -20.68
C PRO A 264 50.23 -7.30 -21.38
N ALA A 265 49.52 -6.19 -21.61
CA ALA A 265 50.11 -4.92 -22.05
C ALA A 265 49.59 -3.73 -21.22
N GLU A 266 50.54 -2.89 -20.84
CA GLU A 266 50.47 -1.69 -20.01
C GLU A 266 49.74 -0.51 -20.69
N ALA A 267 49.25 0.46 -19.89
CA ALA A 267 49.87 1.80 -19.79
C ALA A 267 48.88 3.00 -19.58
N ARG A 268 49.29 3.89 -18.66
CA ARG A 268 49.21 5.39 -18.66
C ARG A 268 48.02 6.14 -17.99
N HIS A 269 48.34 6.64 -16.78
CA HIS A 269 48.32 8.05 -16.29
C HIS A 269 47.40 9.12 -16.94
N ALA A 270 46.48 9.67 -16.13
CA ALA A 270 46.23 11.08 -15.69
C ALA A 270 46.48 12.28 -16.67
N PRO A 271 45.77 13.45 -16.56
CA PRO A 271 45.42 14.14 -15.30
C PRO A 271 44.07 14.93 -15.23
N ALA A 272 43.80 15.49 -14.04
CA ALA A 272 42.74 16.48 -13.69
C ALA A 272 43.11 17.92 -14.20
N PRO A 273 42.31 19.01 -14.06
CA PRO A 273 41.73 19.54 -12.79
C PRO A 273 40.38 20.32 -12.88
N GLY A 274 39.86 20.79 -11.74
CA GLY A 274 39.15 22.09 -11.67
C GLY A 274 37.83 22.13 -10.88
N ASP A 275 37.88 22.57 -9.62
CA ASP A 275 36.80 23.26 -8.90
C ASP A 275 36.64 24.70 -9.48
N PRO A 276 35.47 25.40 -9.39
CA PRO A 276 35.03 25.95 -8.10
C PRO A 276 33.52 26.24 -7.87
N ALA A 277 33.24 26.57 -6.61
CA ALA A 277 32.36 27.63 -6.10
C ALA A 277 30.90 27.31 -5.71
N ALA A 278 30.68 27.51 -4.41
CA ALA A 278 29.40 27.65 -3.72
C ALA A 278 28.75 29.04 -3.96
N VAL A 279 27.41 29.07 -3.96
CA VAL A 279 26.60 30.27 -3.67
C VAL A 279 25.40 29.84 -2.82
N GLY A 280 25.17 30.55 -1.72
CA GLY A 280 24.12 30.31 -0.71
C GLY A 280 22.72 30.86 -1.08
N PRO A 281 21.77 30.83 -0.13
CA PRO A 281 20.34 30.66 -0.40
C PRO A 281 19.54 31.97 -0.51
N GLN A 282 18.44 31.96 -1.28
CA GLN A 282 17.43 33.03 -1.30
C GLN A 282 16.03 32.49 -0.96
N GLN A 283 15.62 32.85 0.27
CA GLN A 283 14.34 33.37 0.77
C GLN A 283 13.02 32.96 0.09
N ALA A 284 12.11 32.48 0.95
CA ALA A 284 10.70 32.20 0.71
C ALA A 284 9.83 33.46 0.86
N GLU A 285 8.89 33.66 -0.07
CA GLU A 285 7.78 34.61 0.04
C GLU A 285 6.48 33.88 0.41
N GLY A 286 5.65 34.52 1.25
CA GLY A 286 4.48 33.96 1.91
C GLY A 286 3.19 33.90 1.08
N PRO A 287 2.08 33.44 1.69
CA PRO A 287 0.82 33.17 0.99
C PRO A 287 -0.11 34.41 0.91
N PRO A 288 -0.95 34.54 -0.14
CA PRO A 288 -1.96 35.59 -0.23
C PRO A 288 -3.32 35.19 0.42
N PRO A 289 -4.22 36.16 0.71
CA PRO A 289 -5.35 35.97 1.63
C PRO A 289 -6.73 35.76 0.98
N GLY A 290 -7.61 35.06 1.72
CA GLY A 290 -9.02 35.40 2.02
C GLY A 290 -10.10 35.37 0.91
N TYR A 291 -11.10 34.49 1.05
CA TYR A 291 -12.40 34.60 0.38
C TYR A 291 -13.54 34.62 1.42
N GLY A 292 -14.48 35.56 1.26
CA GLY A 292 -15.69 35.70 2.07
C GLY A 292 -16.87 34.81 1.61
N PRO A 293 -18.00 34.80 2.35
CA PRO A 293 -19.02 33.76 2.23
C PRO A 293 -20.15 34.10 1.23
N HIS A 294 -20.73 33.08 0.60
CA HIS A 294 -21.96 33.15 -0.20
C HIS A 294 -22.93 31.98 0.12
N PRO A 295 -24.25 32.15 -0.10
CA PRO A 295 -25.34 31.54 0.68
C PRO A 295 -25.78 30.12 0.24
N PRO A 296 -26.62 29.42 1.04
CA PRO A 296 -26.93 28.01 0.84
C PRO A 296 -28.11 27.77 -0.11
N HIS A 297 -28.06 26.64 -0.84
CA HIS A 297 -29.18 26.09 -1.60
C HIS A 297 -29.62 24.73 -1.03
N ALA A 298 -30.93 24.54 -1.02
CA ALA A 298 -31.67 23.47 -0.36
C ALA A 298 -31.83 22.18 -1.18
N GLY A 299 -32.00 21.06 -0.47
CA GLY A 299 -32.43 19.72 -0.95
C GLY A 299 -31.55 18.66 -0.29
N GLY A 300 -31.99 17.73 0.56
CA GLY A 300 -33.19 16.87 0.59
C GLY A 300 -32.67 15.43 0.78
N PRO A 301 -33.10 14.65 1.80
CA PRO A 301 -32.29 13.55 2.34
C PRO A 301 -32.46 12.24 1.57
N GLY A 302 -31.34 11.59 1.22
CA GLY A 302 -31.27 10.23 0.68
C GLY A 302 -30.80 9.24 1.74
N GLN A 303 -31.56 8.16 1.89
CA GLN A 303 -31.59 7.23 3.02
C GLN A 303 -30.31 6.40 3.21
N ALA A 304 -29.92 6.23 4.47
CA ALA A 304 -28.91 5.28 4.93
C ALA A 304 -29.40 3.83 4.72
N ALA A 305 -28.63 3.03 3.99
CA ALA A 305 -28.86 1.60 3.86
C ALA A 305 -27.87 0.85 4.76
N ALA A 306 -28.41 0.18 5.79
CA ALA A 306 -27.68 -0.77 6.61
C ALA A 306 -27.43 -2.07 5.81
N TYR A 307 -26.21 -2.62 5.89
CA TYR A 307 -25.91 -3.97 5.41
C TYR A 307 -24.92 -4.74 6.31
N PRO A 308 -25.00 -6.08 6.31
CA PRO A 308 -24.36 -6.95 7.29
C PRO A 308 -23.06 -7.60 6.78
N GLY A 309 -22.25 -8.08 7.74
CA GLY A 309 -21.48 -9.32 7.59
C GLY A 309 -20.06 -9.22 7.05
N LEU A 310 -19.09 -9.40 7.96
CA LEU A 310 -17.64 -9.46 7.75
C LEU A 310 -17.19 -10.46 6.67
N SER A 311 -16.23 -10.04 5.85
CA SER A 311 -15.43 -10.88 4.95
C SER A 311 -14.12 -11.38 5.64
N PRO A 312 -13.52 -12.50 5.17
CA PRO A 312 -12.69 -13.39 6.00
C PRO A 312 -11.24 -12.91 6.25
N LEU A 313 -10.74 -13.28 7.44
CA LEU A 313 -9.39 -13.02 7.98
C LEU A 313 -8.26 -13.57 7.10
N SER A 314 -7.16 -12.81 6.96
CA SER A 314 -5.97 -13.14 6.14
C SER A 314 -5.16 -14.33 6.70
N ARG A 315 -4.68 -15.22 5.82
CA ARG A 315 -3.88 -16.41 6.15
C ARG A 315 -2.38 -16.06 6.14
N ARG A 316 -1.69 -16.30 7.25
CA ARG A 316 -0.25 -15.99 7.49
C ARG A 316 0.52 -17.27 7.81
N LYS A 317 1.86 -17.21 7.82
CA LYS A 317 2.74 -18.32 8.22
C LYS A 317 3.75 -17.90 9.28
N VAL A 318 4.02 -18.78 10.23
CA VAL A 318 5.07 -18.60 11.24
C VAL A 318 5.97 -19.84 11.29
N LYS A 319 7.27 -19.62 11.38
CA LYS A 319 8.27 -20.65 11.59
C LYS A 319 8.59 -20.74 13.08
N VAL A 320 8.34 -21.90 13.67
CA VAL A 320 8.61 -22.20 15.08
C VAL A 320 9.71 -23.23 15.17
N ARG A 321 10.80 -22.89 15.87
CA ARG A 321 11.86 -23.83 16.25
C ARG A 321 11.58 -24.31 17.66
N VAL A 322 11.57 -25.63 17.83
CA VAL A 322 11.28 -26.29 19.11
C VAL A 322 12.51 -27.02 19.64
N LEU A 323 12.54 -27.18 20.96
CA LEU A 323 13.51 -27.97 21.70
C LEU A 323 12.96 -29.39 21.81
N GLY A 324 13.61 -30.33 21.14
CA GLY A 324 13.16 -31.72 21.05
C GLY A 324 12.60 -32.04 19.66
N ASP A 325 11.50 -32.81 19.62
CA ASP A 325 10.94 -33.36 18.39
C ASP A 325 9.95 -32.40 17.69
N PRO A 326 10.25 -31.93 16.46
CA PRO A 326 9.34 -31.11 15.66
C PRO A 326 8.03 -31.83 15.28
N GLU A 327 8.01 -33.16 15.21
CA GLU A 327 6.79 -33.91 14.87
C GLU A 327 5.76 -33.83 16.00
N ALA A 328 6.20 -33.97 17.26
CA ALA A 328 5.34 -33.79 18.42
C ALA A 328 4.70 -32.39 18.45
N ALA A 329 5.48 -31.36 18.10
CA ALA A 329 4.99 -29.98 18.02
C ALA A 329 3.98 -29.78 16.89
N ALA A 330 4.26 -30.34 15.71
CA ALA A 330 3.32 -30.31 14.60
C ALA A 330 2.01 -31.05 14.92
N TYR A 331 2.09 -32.17 15.64
CA TYR A 331 0.91 -32.95 16.05
C TYR A 331 0.00 -32.17 16.98
N LEU A 332 0.56 -31.52 18.01
CA LEU A 332 -0.22 -30.72 18.98
C LEU A 332 -0.94 -29.53 18.34
N LEU A 333 -0.35 -28.96 17.29
CA LEU A 333 -0.91 -27.82 16.59
C LEU A 333 -1.95 -28.22 15.52
N ARG A 334 -1.94 -29.48 15.06
CA ARG A 334 -2.90 -29.93 14.03
C ARG A 334 -4.33 -29.86 14.55
N GLY A 335 -5.20 -29.20 13.77
CA GLY A 335 -6.62 -29.07 14.09
C GLY A 335 -6.95 -27.99 15.13
N GLY A 336 -5.98 -27.18 15.54
CA GLY A 336 -6.21 -26.04 16.42
C GLY A 336 -7.06 -24.95 15.76
N PRO A 337 -7.90 -24.22 16.52
CA PRO A 337 -8.76 -23.17 15.97
C PRO A 337 -7.93 -22.03 15.37
N GLY A 338 -8.11 -21.80 14.06
CA GLY A 338 -7.38 -20.81 13.29
C GLY A 338 -6.06 -21.30 12.71
N ILE A 339 -5.72 -22.60 12.81
CA ILE A 339 -4.57 -23.19 12.11
C ILE A 339 -5.03 -23.80 10.79
N ALA A 340 -4.42 -23.37 9.69
CA ALA A 340 -4.81 -23.72 8.34
C ALA A 340 -3.95 -24.83 7.72
N ASP A 341 -2.64 -24.82 7.99
CA ASP A 341 -1.71 -25.87 7.55
C ASP A 341 -0.49 -25.96 8.49
N ILE A 342 0.20 -27.10 8.45
CA ILE A 342 1.44 -27.31 9.19
C ILE A 342 2.38 -28.14 8.32
N ALA A 343 3.62 -27.69 8.17
CA ALA A 343 4.69 -28.40 7.50
C ALA A 343 5.94 -28.42 8.37
N ILE A 344 6.75 -29.48 8.28
CA ILE A 344 8.06 -29.54 8.92
C ILE A 344 9.11 -29.40 7.83
N VAL A 345 9.93 -28.37 7.92
CA VAL A 345 10.98 -28.09 6.94
C VAL A 345 12.28 -27.82 7.70
N ALA A 346 13.33 -28.59 7.38
CA ALA A 346 14.65 -28.45 8.00
C ALA A 346 14.63 -28.43 9.55
N GLY A 347 13.79 -29.25 10.17
CA GLY A 347 13.68 -29.35 11.63
C GLY A 347 12.91 -28.20 12.31
N ALA A 348 12.30 -27.30 11.54
CA ALA A 348 11.40 -26.27 12.06
C ALA A 348 9.94 -26.56 11.67
N VAL A 349 9.01 -26.16 12.53
CA VAL A 349 7.57 -26.30 12.30
C VAL A 349 7.07 -25.01 11.65
N HIS A 350 6.66 -25.08 10.39
CA HIS A 350 6.00 -24.00 9.66
C HIS A 350 4.49 -24.15 9.87
N VAL A 351 3.85 -23.13 10.43
CA VAL A 351 2.44 -23.13 10.80
C VAL A 351 1.73 -22.05 10.01
N GLY A 352 0.85 -22.44 9.10
CA GLY A 352 -0.12 -21.54 8.47
C GLY A 352 -1.28 -21.29 9.41
N TYR A 353 -1.62 -20.03 9.68
CA TYR A 353 -2.70 -19.65 10.59
C TYR A 353 -3.50 -18.47 10.05
N VAL A 354 -4.72 -18.32 10.55
CA VAL A 354 -5.64 -17.21 10.24
C VAL A 354 -5.77 -16.36 11.51
N GLY A 355 -5.32 -15.10 11.44
CA GLY A 355 -5.29 -14.20 12.58
C GLY A 355 -4.13 -13.21 12.55
N ASN A 356 -3.93 -12.51 13.66
CA ASN A 356 -2.85 -11.53 13.87
C ASN A 356 -1.77 -12.10 14.82
N ASP A 357 -0.85 -11.25 15.27
CA ASP A 357 0.26 -11.65 16.15
C ASP A 357 -0.19 -12.25 17.49
N VAL A 358 -1.43 -11.98 17.93
CA VAL A 358 -2.02 -12.64 19.11
C VAL A 358 -2.13 -14.14 18.90
N LYS A 359 -2.44 -14.59 17.68
CA LYS A 359 -2.50 -16.01 17.33
C LYS A 359 -1.11 -16.67 17.41
N ILE A 360 -0.04 -15.95 17.07
CA ILE A 360 1.33 -16.45 17.25
C ILE A 360 1.58 -16.70 18.75
N ALA A 361 1.19 -15.76 19.62
CA ALA A 361 1.34 -15.93 21.06
C ALA A 361 0.52 -17.11 21.59
N GLU A 362 -0.70 -17.33 21.11
CA GLU A 362 -1.52 -18.51 21.45
C GLU A 362 -0.86 -19.83 21.04
N ILE A 363 -0.31 -19.91 19.82
CA ILE A 363 0.42 -21.07 19.30
C ILE A 363 1.62 -21.39 20.21
N VAL A 364 2.41 -20.38 20.55
CA VAL A 364 3.59 -20.52 21.42
C VAL A 364 3.18 -20.97 22.83
N GLN A 365 2.16 -20.33 23.41
CA GLN A 365 1.65 -20.72 24.73
C GLN A 365 1.12 -22.15 24.75
N HIS A 366 0.45 -22.59 23.68
CA HIS A 366 -0.07 -23.95 23.59
C HIS A 366 1.05 -24.99 23.55
N LEU A 367 2.11 -24.74 22.76
CA LEU A 367 3.30 -25.60 22.72
C LEU A 367 4.00 -25.67 24.08
N VAL A 368 4.23 -24.53 24.72
CA VAL A 368 4.93 -24.47 26.01
C VAL A 368 4.11 -25.16 27.12
N ARG A 369 2.79 -24.94 27.19
CA ARG A 369 1.92 -25.62 28.16
C ARG A 369 1.87 -27.13 27.97
N SER A 370 2.07 -27.59 26.73
CA SER A 370 2.10 -29.01 26.38
C SER A 370 3.49 -29.64 26.56
N GLY A 371 4.44 -28.91 27.17
CA GLY A 371 5.78 -29.42 27.49
C GLY A 371 6.78 -29.31 26.34
N ILE A 372 6.45 -28.63 25.25
CA ILE A 372 7.39 -28.39 24.14
C ILE A 372 8.09 -27.05 24.34
N GLY A 373 9.42 -27.11 24.54
CA GLY A 373 10.24 -25.92 24.62
C GLY A 373 10.28 -25.21 23.26
N VAL A 374 10.05 -23.90 23.23
CA VAL A 374 10.15 -23.10 21.99
C VAL A 374 11.46 -22.32 22.04
N ILE A 375 12.34 -22.57 21.06
CA ILE A 375 13.68 -21.95 20.97
C ILE A 375 13.62 -20.65 20.17
N GLY A 376 12.76 -20.59 19.16
CA GLY A 376 12.67 -19.43 18.28
C GLY A 376 11.35 -19.39 17.56
N VAL A 377 10.83 -18.19 17.39
CA VAL A 377 9.61 -17.90 16.64
C VAL A 377 9.97 -16.82 15.65
N GLU A 378 10.02 -17.20 14.39
CA GLU A 378 10.29 -16.29 13.29
C GLU A 378 9.02 -16.22 12.45
N PRO A 379 8.32 -15.07 12.40
CA PRO A 379 7.34 -14.85 11.36
C PRO A 379 8.02 -15.12 10.01
N GLU A 380 7.40 -15.93 9.16
CA GLU A 380 7.96 -16.14 7.83
C GLU A 380 7.86 -14.79 7.11
N ARG A 381 9.01 -14.25 6.62
CA ARG A 381 9.08 -12.89 6.07
C ARG A 381 7.89 -12.63 5.15
N ASN A 382 7.19 -11.53 5.40
CA ASN A 382 6.03 -11.13 4.61
C ASN A 382 6.41 -11.16 3.12
N GLU A 383 5.59 -11.82 2.30
CA GLU A 383 5.87 -12.07 0.87
C GLU A 383 6.25 -10.77 0.13
N LEU A 384 5.71 -9.65 0.57
CA LEU A 384 5.95 -8.31 0.06
C LEU A 384 7.37 -7.79 0.33
N GLU A 385 7.96 -8.04 1.51
CA GLU A 385 9.37 -7.70 1.78
C GLU A 385 10.30 -8.51 0.89
N ARG A 386 9.98 -9.80 0.70
CA ARG A 386 10.72 -10.68 -0.19
C ARG A 386 10.65 -10.19 -1.63
N ILE A 387 9.44 -9.85 -2.11
CA ILE A 387 9.23 -9.29 -3.45
C ILE A 387 10.06 -8.02 -3.61
N PHE A 388 10.01 -7.11 -2.65
CA PHE A 388 10.76 -5.85 -2.76
C PHE A 388 12.27 -6.09 -2.83
N LEU A 389 12.85 -6.83 -1.89
CA LEU A 389 14.30 -7.10 -1.87
C LEU A 389 14.78 -7.78 -3.16
N GLU A 390 13.98 -8.68 -3.71
CA GLU A 390 14.29 -9.37 -4.96
C GLU A 390 14.19 -8.46 -6.18
N VAL A 391 13.18 -7.60 -6.21
CA VAL A 391 12.94 -6.67 -7.32
C VAL A 391 13.96 -5.50 -7.31
N THR A 392 14.38 -5.05 -6.13
CA THR A 392 15.35 -3.94 -5.96
C THR A 392 16.79 -4.42 -5.74
N GLN A 393 17.08 -5.70 -5.99
CA GLN A 393 18.41 -6.33 -5.86
C GLN A 393 19.14 -6.11 -4.51
N GLY A 394 18.42 -5.78 -3.44
CA GLY A 394 19.03 -5.49 -2.14
C GLY A 394 19.81 -4.18 -2.05
N GLU A 395 19.65 -3.22 -2.97
CA GLU A 395 20.33 -1.91 -2.92
C GLU A 395 19.77 -0.93 -1.86
N VAL A 396 18.94 -1.39 -0.93
CA VAL A 396 18.42 -0.57 0.17
C VAL A 396 18.91 -1.12 1.50
N GLN A 397 20.16 -0.75 1.83
CA GLN A 397 20.69 -0.75 3.20
C GLN A 397 21.14 0.66 3.55
#